data_AF-A0A1E7GBC1-F1
#
_entry.id   AF-A0A1E7GBC1-F1
#
_cell.length_a   1.000
_cell.length_b   1.000
_cell.length_c   1.000
_cell.angle_alpha   90.00
_cell.angle_beta   90.00
_cell.angle_gamma   90.00
#
_symmetry.space_group_name_H-M   'P 1'
#
loop_
_entity.id
_entity.type
_entity.pdbx_description
1 polymer ?
#
loop_
_entity_poly.entity_id
_entity_poly.type
_entity_poly.pdbx_seq_one_letter_code
_entity_poly.pdbx_strand_id
1 'polypeptide(L)'
;MIDSWAQPLELKFGKDSRFAIYEVPMINAAWKVLSWMIDSGMRGGIPVEKHNNVVTFYGDYSDYQEALGMEDTNFAYVFLLDQKGIIRWKGHGYASPEAEKELVETAKTLI
;
A
#
# COMPACT_ATOMS: atom_id res chain seq x y z
N MET A 1 4.47 -9.42 3.94
CA MET A 1 5.10 -8.07 4.02
C MET A 1 4.04 -6.98 4.13
N ILE A 2 3.13 -6.85 3.16
CA ILE A 2 2.05 -5.86 3.17
C ILE A 2 1.17 -6.01 4.43
N ASP A 3 0.78 -7.24 4.78
CA ASP A 3 -0.03 -7.51 5.98
C ASP A 3 0.59 -7.01 7.28
N SER A 4 1.93 -6.98 7.38
CA SER A 4 2.63 -6.48 8.59
C SER A 4 2.42 -4.98 8.81
N TRP A 5 2.03 -4.25 7.77
CA TRP A 5 1.67 -2.83 7.86
C TRP A 5 0.15 -2.62 7.91
N ALA A 6 -0.60 -3.36 7.10
CA ALA A 6 -2.05 -3.17 6.96
C ALA A 6 -2.83 -3.61 8.19
N GLN A 7 -2.52 -4.80 8.77
CA GLN A 7 -3.33 -5.36 9.86
C GLN A 7 -3.38 -4.46 11.11
N PRO A 8 -2.28 -3.87 11.61
CA PRO A 8 -2.34 -2.97 12.76
C PRO A 8 -3.23 -1.74 12.53
N LEU A 9 -3.17 -1.18 11.31
CA LEU A 9 -3.97 -0.04 10.90
C LEU A 9 -5.45 -0.40 10.75
N GLU A 10 -5.77 -1.56 10.16
CA GLU A 10 -7.14 -2.07 10.05
C GLU A 10 -7.76 -2.33 11.42
N LEU A 11 -7.01 -2.96 12.33
CA LEU A 11 -7.47 -3.20 13.70
C LEU A 11 -7.75 -1.90 14.45
N LYS A 12 -6.95 -0.85 14.20
CA LYS A 12 -7.07 0.43 14.91
C LYS A 12 -8.09 1.38 14.30
N PHE A 13 -8.16 1.43 12.97
CA PHE A 13 -8.87 2.47 12.21
C PHE A 13 -9.86 1.93 11.19
N GLY A 14 -10.01 0.61 11.01
CA GLY A 14 -10.85 0.02 9.95
C GLY A 14 -12.35 0.33 10.04
N LYS A 15 -12.81 0.96 11.13
CA LYS A 15 -14.20 1.45 11.28
C LYS A 15 -14.33 2.97 11.09
N ASP A 16 -13.22 3.68 10.93
CA ASP A 16 -13.19 5.12 10.73
C ASP A 16 -13.29 5.43 9.23
N SER A 17 -14.37 6.09 8.81
CA SER A 17 -14.60 6.42 7.40
C SER A 17 -13.61 7.46 6.85
N ARG A 18 -12.83 8.12 7.71
CA ARG A 18 -11.76 9.04 7.31
C ARG A 18 -10.46 8.32 6.96
N PHE A 19 -10.37 7.02 7.23
CA PHE A 19 -9.19 6.23 7.03
C PHE A 19 -9.42 5.14 5.97
N ALA A 20 -8.52 5.07 5.00
CA ALA A 20 -8.53 4.07 3.95
C ALA A 20 -7.11 3.54 3.72
N ILE A 21 -7.01 2.26 3.42
CA ILE A 21 -5.77 1.61 3.01
C ILE A 21 -5.97 1.18 1.56
N TYR A 22 -5.02 1.53 0.71
CA TYR A 22 -5.00 1.08 -0.68
C TYR A 22 -3.74 0.26 -0.95
N GLU A 23 -3.91 -0.88 -1.60
CA GLU A 23 -2.81 -1.67 -2.15
C GLU A 23 -2.68 -1.35 -3.64
N VAL A 24 -1.47 -1.00 -4.08
CA VAL A 24 -1.21 -0.62 -5.46
C VAL A 24 -0.10 -1.52 -6.01
N PRO A 25 -0.42 -2.73 -6.48
CA PRO A 25 0.57 -3.56 -7.17
C PRO A 25 1.02 -2.86 -8.46
N MET A 26 2.31 -2.52 -8.55
CA MET A 26 2.88 -1.85 -9.72
C MET A 26 3.60 -2.89 -10.59
N ILE A 27 3.10 -3.09 -11.80
CA ILE A 27 3.55 -4.13 -12.72
C ILE A 27 3.95 -3.49 -14.04
N ASN A 28 5.06 -3.95 -14.63
CA ASN A 28 5.54 -3.42 -15.90
C ASN A 28 4.50 -3.60 -17.03
N ALA A 29 4.40 -2.60 -17.91
CA ALA A 29 3.50 -2.56 -19.06
C ALA A 29 3.51 -3.83 -19.94
N ALA A 30 4.64 -4.52 -20.07
CA ALA A 30 4.76 -5.74 -20.87
C ALA A 30 3.81 -6.85 -20.40
N TRP A 31 3.49 -6.90 -19.10
CA TRP A 31 2.60 -7.91 -18.50
C TRP A 31 1.11 -7.57 -18.63
N LYS A 32 0.78 -6.39 -19.17
CA LYS A 32 -0.61 -5.96 -19.35
C LYS A 32 -1.41 -6.91 -20.24
N VAL A 33 -0.77 -7.60 -21.18
CA VAL A 33 -1.44 -8.62 -22.03
C VAL A 33 -1.96 -9.82 -21.24
N LEU A 34 -1.41 -10.07 -20.05
CA LEU A 34 -1.83 -11.11 -19.11
C LEU A 34 -2.57 -10.54 -17.88
N SER A 35 -3.00 -9.28 -17.92
CA SER A 35 -3.57 -8.60 -16.75
C SER A 35 -4.76 -9.36 -16.15
N TRP A 36 -5.66 -9.88 -16.99
CA TRP A 36 -6.83 -10.65 -16.55
C TRP A 36 -6.44 -11.87 -15.70
N MET A 37 -5.33 -12.54 -16.03
CA MET A 37 -4.85 -13.71 -15.30
C MET A 37 -4.16 -13.29 -14.00
N ILE A 38 -3.36 -12.23 -14.04
CA ILE A 38 -2.66 -11.67 -12.89
C ILE A 38 -3.66 -11.14 -11.85
N ASP A 39 -4.61 -10.31 -12.29
CA ASP A 39 -5.67 -9.74 -11.44
C ASP A 39 -6.56 -10.85 -10.85
N SER A 40 -6.89 -11.89 -11.63
CA SER A 40 -7.64 -13.04 -11.12
C SER A 40 -6.85 -13.82 -10.06
N GLY A 41 -5.55 -14.01 -10.27
CA GLY A 41 -4.66 -14.64 -9.30
C GLY A 41 -4.57 -13.85 -8.00
N MET A 42 -4.36 -12.53 -8.09
CA MET A 42 -4.31 -11.64 -6.92
C MET A 42 -5.64 -11.63 -6.17
N ARG A 43 -6.77 -11.51 -6.88
CA ARG A 43 -8.11 -11.56 -6.27
C ARG A 43 -8.40 -12.87 -5.53
N GLY A 44 -7.82 -13.98 -5.98
CA GLY A 44 -7.93 -15.26 -5.30
C GLY A 44 -7.24 -15.28 -3.92
N GLY A 45 -6.23 -14.43 -3.71
CA GLY A 45 -5.51 -14.30 -2.44
C GLY A 45 -5.99 -13.16 -1.53
N ILE A 46 -6.75 -12.20 -2.07
CA ILE A 46 -7.23 -11.03 -1.33
C ILE A 46 -8.67 -11.29 -0.84
N PRO A 47 -8.98 -11.05 0.45
CA PRO A 47 -10.36 -11.12 0.95
C PRO A 47 -11.31 -10.21 0.15
N VAL A 48 -12.54 -10.67 -0.10
CA VAL A 48 -13.51 -10.00 -1.00
C VAL A 48 -13.80 -8.56 -0.56
N GLU A 49 -13.88 -8.35 0.75
CA GLU A 49 -14.08 -7.05 1.38
C GLU A 49 -12.96 -6.04 1.09
N LYS A 50 -11.76 -6.51 0.73
CA LYS A 50 -10.61 -5.66 0.39
C LYS A 50 -10.46 -5.41 -1.12
N HIS A 51 -11.24 -6.09 -1.97
CA HIS A 51 -11.09 -5.96 -3.44
C HIS A 51 -11.26 -4.52 -3.94
N ASN A 52 -12.13 -3.73 -3.31
CA ASN A 52 -12.33 -2.32 -3.69
C ASN A 52 -11.15 -1.40 -3.33
N ASN A 53 -10.23 -1.90 -2.52
CA ASN A 53 -9.07 -1.15 -2.03
C ASN A 53 -7.78 -1.55 -2.75
N VAL A 54 -7.85 -2.39 -3.78
CA VAL A 54 -6.69 -2.80 -4.57
C VAL A 54 -6.79 -2.26 -5.98
N VAL A 55 -5.75 -1.54 -6.41
CA VAL A 55 -5.66 -0.94 -7.74
C VAL A 55 -4.35 -1.35 -8.40
N THR A 56 -4.41 -2.26 -9.37
CA THR A 56 -3.21 -2.67 -10.11
C THR A 56 -2.79 -1.59 -11.10
N PHE A 57 -1.55 -1.11 -10.99
CA PHE A 57 -0.94 -0.23 -11.98
C PHE A 57 -0.15 -1.06 -13.00
N TYR A 58 -0.53 -0.98 -14.28
CA TYR A 58 0.22 -1.58 -15.38
C TYR A 58 0.89 -0.51 -16.23
N GLY A 59 2.20 -0.35 -16.11
CA GLY A 59 2.92 0.74 -16.77
C GLY A 59 4.40 0.78 -16.44
N ASP A 60 5.07 1.80 -16.96
CA ASP A 60 6.35 2.24 -16.41
C ASP A 60 6.09 2.99 -15.11
N TYR A 61 6.73 2.57 -14.02
CA TYR A 61 6.60 3.18 -12.71
C TYR A 61 7.92 3.80 -12.21
N SER A 62 8.92 3.95 -13.09
CA SER A 62 10.21 4.56 -12.78
C SER A 62 10.07 5.98 -12.21
N ASP A 63 9.18 6.81 -12.79
CA ASP A 63 8.88 8.16 -12.27
C ASP A 63 8.41 8.12 -10.81
N TYR A 64 7.59 7.12 -10.43
CA TYR A 64 7.17 6.94 -9.04
C TYR A 64 8.34 6.50 -8.17
N GLN A 65 9.20 5.61 -8.66
CA GLN A 65 10.37 5.17 -7.91
C GLN A 65 11.29 6.33 -7.58
N GLU A 66 11.56 7.20 -8.55
CA GLU A 66 12.38 8.39 -8.35
C GLU A 66 11.69 9.37 -7.38
N ALA A 67 10.43 9.73 -7.64
CA ALA A 67 9.71 10.71 -6.84
C ALA A 67 9.48 10.28 -5.38
N LEU A 68 9.31 8.98 -5.13
CA LEU A 68 9.01 8.43 -3.81
C LEU A 68 10.24 7.81 -3.11
N GLY A 69 11.38 7.73 -3.79
CA GLY A 69 12.60 7.10 -3.28
C GLY A 69 12.46 5.59 -3.10
N MET A 70 11.85 4.90 -4.07
CA MET A 70 11.70 3.44 -4.08
C MET A 70 12.86 2.77 -4.80
N GLU A 71 14.01 2.72 -4.13
CA GLU A 71 15.28 2.24 -4.67
C GLU A 71 15.32 0.72 -4.91
N ASP A 72 14.68 -0.08 -4.04
CA ASP A 72 14.69 -1.54 -4.12
C ASP A 72 13.28 -2.10 -4.32
N THR A 73 12.99 -2.51 -5.55
CA THR A 73 11.69 -3.05 -5.95
C THR A 73 11.37 -4.43 -5.35
N ASN A 74 12.30 -5.05 -4.62
CA ASN A 74 12.02 -6.28 -3.89
C ASN A 74 11.23 -6.03 -2.59
N PHE A 75 11.09 -4.77 -2.17
CA PHE A 75 10.32 -4.39 -0.99
C PHE A 75 8.97 -3.78 -1.36
N ALA A 76 7.97 -4.04 -0.53
CA ALA A 76 6.77 -3.24 -0.48
C ALA A 76 7.11 -1.90 0.19
N TYR A 77 6.57 -0.81 -0.35
CA TYR A 77 6.66 0.52 0.22
C TYR A 77 5.30 0.93 0.79
N VAL A 78 5.33 1.66 1.89
CA VAL A 78 4.14 2.14 2.59
C VAL A 78 4.27 3.64 2.79
N PHE A 79 3.21 4.36 2.42
CA PHE A 79 3.14 5.80 2.56
C PHE A 79 1.85 6.16 3.31
N LEU A 80 1.99 6.92 4.39
CA LEU A 80 0.85 7.51 5.09
C LEU A 80 0.63 8.92 4.55
N LEU A 81 -0.55 9.16 4.00
CA LEU A 81 -0.96 10.46 3.46
C LEU A 81 -1.90 11.15 4.45
N ASP A 82 -1.81 12.47 4.56
CA ASP A 82 -2.88 13.27 5.17
C ASP A 82 -4.03 13.53 4.19
N GLN A 83 -5.11 14.16 4.66
CA GLN A 83 -6.29 14.48 3.82
C GLN A 83 -6.00 15.44 2.66
N LYS A 84 -4.83 16.10 2.65
CA LYS A 84 -4.38 16.97 1.56
C LYS A 84 -3.48 16.23 0.56
N GLY A 85 -3.26 14.92 0.76
CA GLY A 85 -2.39 14.10 -0.09
C GLY A 85 -0.91 14.28 0.21
N ILE A 86 -0.53 14.87 1.36
CA ILE A 86 0.87 15.05 1.74
C ILE A 86 1.36 13.82 2.49
N ILE A 87 2.52 13.29 2.07
CA ILE A 87 3.17 12.18 2.77
C ILE A 87 3.63 12.66 4.15
N ARG A 88 3.11 12.00 5.19
CA ARG A 88 3.46 12.27 6.59
C ARG A 88 4.41 11.24 7.18
N TRP A 89 4.42 10.04 6.62
CA TRP A 89 5.31 8.96 7.03
C TRP A 89 5.55 8.01 5.86
N LYS A 90 6.73 7.38 5.83
CA LYS A 90 7.10 6.36 4.84
C LYS A 90 7.85 5.20 5.49
N GLY A 91 7.67 4.01 4.95
CA GLY A 91 8.41 2.81 5.32
C GLY A 91 8.51 1.84 4.15
N HIS A 92 9.33 0.81 4.31
CA HIS A 92 9.48 -0.24 3.30
C HIS A 92 9.85 -1.57 3.94
N GLY A 93 9.71 -2.65 3.20
CA GLY A 93 10.03 -3.99 3.68
C GLY A 93 9.00 -4.50 4.69
N TYR A 94 9.44 -5.32 5.65
CA TYR A 94 8.59 -5.79 6.75
C TYR A 94 8.52 -4.75 7.87
N ALA A 95 7.35 -4.62 8.49
CA ALA A 95 7.20 -3.77 9.66
C ALA A 95 8.05 -4.29 10.82
N SER A 96 8.89 -3.42 11.38
CA SER A 96 9.42 -3.64 12.73
C SER A 96 8.40 -3.13 13.77
N PRO A 97 8.43 -3.64 15.01
CA PRO A 97 7.56 -3.14 16.07
C PRO A 97 7.67 -1.63 16.29
N GLU A 98 8.86 -1.06 16.12
CA GLU A 98 9.13 0.37 16.26
C GLU A 98 8.49 1.16 15.11
N ALA A 99 8.68 0.71 13.87
CA ALA A 99 8.13 1.37 12.69
C ALA A 99 6.60 1.28 12.64
N GLU A 100 6.04 0.13 13.03
CA GLU A 100 4.59 -0.05 13.19
C GLU A 100 4.03 0.95 14.21
N LYS A 101 4.66 1.04 15.38
CA LYS A 101 4.23 1.97 16.43
C LYS A 101 4.30 3.41 15.95
N GLU A 102 5.39 3.81 15.29
CA GLU A 102 5.54 5.16 14.75
C GLU A 102 4.46 5.48 13.71
N LEU A 103 4.20 4.55 12.79
CA LEU A 103 3.15 4.67 11.77
C LEU A 103 1.77 4.87 12.42
N VAL A 104 1.42 4.03 13.40
CA VAL A 104 0.12 4.10 14.09
C VAL A 104 -0.02 5.40 14.89
N GLU A 105 1.01 5.83 15.62
CA GLU A 105 0.94 7.10 16.35
C GLU A 105 0.86 8.30 15.40
N THR A 106 1.61 8.28 14.29
CA THR A 106 1.53 9.33 13.27
C THR A 106 0.12 9.39 12.69
N ALA A 107 -0.47 8.24 12.32
CA ALA A 107 -1.81 8.16 11.78
C ALA A 107 -2.86 8.77 12.74
N LYS A 108 -2.77 8.52 14.06
CA LYS A 108 -3.67 9.13 15.05
C LYS A 108 -3.68 10.66 15.03
N THR A 109 -2.58 11.30 14.66
CA THR A 109 -2.50 12.77 14.63
C THR A 109 -3.19 13.39 13.41
N LEU A 110 -3.57 12.57 12.42
CA LEU A 110 -4.10 13.03 11.12
C LEU A 110 -5.63 12.87 10.99
N ILE A 111 -6.28 12.23 11.97
CA ILE A 111 -7.71 11.88 11.95
C ILE A 111 -8.51 12.83 12.81
#